data_AF-A0A0F7C9Q7-F1
#
_entry.id   AF-A0A0F7C9Q7-F1
#
_cell.length_a   1.000
_cell.length_b   1.000
_cell.length_c   1.000
_cell.angle_alpha   90.00
_cell.angle_beta   90.00
_cell.angle_gamma   90.00
#
_symmetry.space_group_name_H-M   'P 1'
#
loop_
_entity.id
_entity.type
_entity.pdbx_description
1 polymer ?
#
loop_
_entity_poly.entity_id
_entity_poly.type
_entity_poly.pdbx_seq_one_letter_code
_entity_poly.pdbx_strand_id
1 'polypeptide(L)'
;MINILFISFLFIFLSYKNILLLNEESLILLCFITFVWLILNKFSGTVKTSLKDQSKMIEVTLKQSLKQVLLLLKTFIEVNQKPKQLYLKFYQLGNYYYKLISLLGNKLPKYKQTQLNNNYQKRLVFLNRVEQQTIKLLALIIIKKLSKLIKLNQFYSMTLKTNYFLCTNSIKQREYINLVYPKFK
;
A
#
# COMPACT_ATOMS: atom_id res chain seq x y z
N MET A 1 -86.05 19.42 12.78
CA MET A 1 -86.83 20.42 13.55
C MET A 1 -87.92 19.68 14.30
N ILE A 2 -87.63 19.22 15.52
CA ILE A 2 -88.70 18.81 16.43
C ILE A 2 -89.44 20.10 16.76
N ASN A 3 -90.71 20.17 16.36
CA ASN A 3 -91.49 21.38 16.42
C ASN A 3 -91.52 21.86 17.88
N ILE A 4 -91.06 23.08 18.16
CA ILE A 4 -91.04 23.65 19.52
C ILE A 4 -92.43 23.55 20.16
N LEU A 5 -93.47 23.71 19.34
CA LEU A 5 -94.87 23.46 19.69
C LEU A 5 -95.14 22.05 20.24
N PHE A 6 -94.52 21.02 19.67
CA PHE A 6 -94.70 19.63 20.10
C PHE A 6 -94.03 19.39 21.46
N ILE A 7 -92.87 20.01 21.69
CA ILE A 7 -92.16 19.97 22.97
C ILE A 7 -92.96 20.70 24.05
N SER A 8 -93.51 21.89 23.74
CA SER A 8 -94.35 22.62 24.69
C SER A 8 -95.65 21.88 25.00
N PHE A 9 -96.30 21.25 24.01
CA PHE A 9 -97.48 20.42 24.24
C PHE A 9 -97.20 19.20 25.12
N LEU A 10 -96.09 18.50 24.89
CA LEU A 10 -95.64 17.40 25.75
C LEU A 10 -95.40 17.87 27.19
N PHE A 11 -94.75 19.03 27.36
CA PHE A 11 -94.45 19.59 28.68
C PHE A 11 -95.73 19.93 29.44
N ILE A 12 -96.70 20.60 28.79
CA ILE A 12 -98.01 20.93 29.36
C ILE A 12 -98.78 19.65 29.71
N PHE A 13 -98.75 18.62 28.85
CA PHE A 13 -99.41 17.34 29.09
C PHE A 13 -98.81 16.58 30.29
N LEU A 14 -97.48 16.59 30.43
CA LEU A 14 -96.76 15.97 31.55
C LEU A 14 -97.04 16.67 32.88
N SER A 15 -97.16 18.00 32.87
CA SER A 15 -97.58 18.79 34.04
C SER A 15 -99.05 18.54 34.39
N TYR A 16 -99.94 18.43 33.40
CA TYR A 16 -101.37 18.14 33.61
C TYR A 16 -101.61 16.76 34.23
N LYS A 17 -100.77 15.77 33.88
CA LYS A 17 -100.82 14.42 34.47
C LYS A 17 -100.12 14.31 35.83
N ASN A 18 -99.62 15.41 36.41
CA ASN A 18 -98.83 15.45 37.66
C ASN A 18 -97.62 14.51 37.68
N ILE A 19 -97.12 14.09 36.52
CA ILE A 19 -95.93 13.22 36.41
C ILE A 19 -94.66 14.04 36.66
N LEU A 20 -94.67 15.31 36.23
CA LEU A 20 -93.65 16.30 36.51
C LEU A 20 -94.24 17.40 37.39
N LEU A 21 -93.88 17.38 38.67
CA LEU A 21 -94.15 18.48 39.58
C LEU A 21 -93.14 19.58 39.27
N LEU A 22 -93.60 20.73 38.74
CA LEU A 22 -92.72 21.87 38.47
C LEU A 22 -92.22 22.45 39.80
N ASN A 23 -91.05 21.99 40.22
CA ASN A 23 -90.30 22.51 41.36
C ASN A 23 -89.00 23.16 40.89
N GLU A 24 -88.36 23.96 41.74
CA GLU A 24 -87.07 24.61 41.43
C GLU A 24 -86.00 23.61 40.98
N GLU A 25 -85.97 22.43 41.61
CA GLU A 25 -85.06 21.33 41.27
C GLU A 25 -85.27 20.78 39.85
N SER A 26 -86.53 20.75 39.38
CA SER A 26 -86.86 20.28 38.01
C SER A 26 -86.41 21.27 36.93
N LEU A 27 -86.39 22.57 37.24
CA LEU A 27 -85.90 23.62 36.36
C LEU A 27 -84.37 23.61 36.28
N ILE A 28 -83.70 23.37 37.41
CA ILE A 28 -82.24 23.17 37.45
C ILE A 28 -81.86 21.95 36.60
N LEU A 29 -82.60 20.84 36.71
CA LEU A 29 -82.35 19.64 35.92
C LEU A 29 -82.52 19.88 34.41
N LEU A 30 -83.53 20.65 33.99
CA LEU A 30 -83.71 21.03 32.59
C LEU A 30 -82.57 21.93 32.08
N CYS A 31 -82.13 22.89 32.90
CA CYS A 31 -80.97 23.73 32.58
C CYS A 31 -79.69 22.90 32.42
N PHE A 32 -79.49 21.91 33.30
CA PHE A 32 -78.35 21.00 33.21
C PHE A 32 -78.40 20.13 31.94
N ILE A 33 -79.56 19.55 31.61
CA ILE A 33 -79.72 18.74 30.39
C ILE A 33 -79.45 19.57 29.13
N THR A 34 -79.98 20.79 29.06
CA THR A 34 -79.75 21.69 27.92
C THR A 34 -78.29 22.13 27.82
N PHE A 35 -77.63 22.40 28.95
CA PHE A 35 -76.20 22.69 29.01
C PHE A 35 -75.33 21.51 28.53
N VAL A 36 -75.61 20.30 29.03
CA VAL A 36 -74.90 19.07 28.59
C VAL A 36 -75.11 18.83 27.10
N TRP A 37 -76.34 19.01 26.59
CA TRP A 37 -76.64 18.87 25.17
C TRP A 37 -75.89 19.89 24.31
N LEU A 38 -75.82 21.16 24.76
CA LEU A 38 -75.04 22.21 24.08
C LEU A 38 -73.54 21.91 24.08
N ILE A 39 -72.99 21.43 25.20
CA ILE A 39 -71.58 21.01 25.28
C ILE A 39 -71.32 19.85 24.31
N LEU A 40 -72.14 18.81 24.36
CA LEU A 40 -71.95 17.64 23.51
C LEU A 40 -72.07 17.99 22.03
N ASN A 41 -72.98 18.87 21.63
CA ASN A 41 -73.13 19.22 20.21
C ASN A 41 -72.09 20.22 19.71
N LYS A 42 -71.76 21.26 20.50
CA LYS A 42 -70.82 22.30 20.05
C LYS A 42 -69.35 21.96 20.32
N PHE A 43 -69.03 21.39 21.48
CA PHE A 43 -67.63 21.16 21.87
C PHE A 43 -67.09 19.80 21.43
N SER A 44 -67.93 18.76 21.26
CA SER A 44 -67.42 17.44 20.86
C SER A 44 -66.70 17.46 19.51
N GLY A 45 -67.20 18.25 18.56
CA GLY A 45 -66.58 18.46 17.25
C GLY A 45 -65.19 19.09 17.38
N THR A 46 -65.10 20.21 18.12
CA THR A 46 -63.85 20.96 18.33
C THR A 46 -62.80 20.17 19.09
N VAL A 47 -63.20 19.43 20.12
CA VAL A 47 -62.29 18.55 20.87
C VAL A 47 -61.77 17.44 19.95
N LYS A 48 -62.66 16.79 19.18
CA LYS A 48 -62.28 15.72 18.26
C LYS A 48 -61.36 16.19 17.13
N THR A 49 -61.57 17.40 16.59
CA THR A 49 -60.67 17.96 15.56
C THR A 49 -59.32 18.32 16.17
N SER A 50 -59.29 18.98 17.34
CA SER A 50 -58.03 19.34 18.00
C SER A 50 -57.15 18.13 18.33
N LEU A 51 -57.75 17.04 18.85
CA LEU A 51 -57.05 15.79 19.14
C LEU A 51 -56.53 15.12 17.86
N LYS A 52 -57.30 15.16 16.76
CA LYS A 52 -56.84 14.64 15.46
C LYS A 52 -55.68 15.45 14.91
N ASP A 53 -55.72 16.77 15.01
CA ASP A 53 -54.67 17.65 14.50
C ASP A 53 -53.38 17.49 15.32
N GLN A 54 -53.50 17.40 16.65
CA GLN A 54 -52.38 17.06 17.53
C GLN A 54 -51.79 15.68 17.20
N SER A 55 -52.63 14.67 17.01
CA SER A 55 -52.17 13.33 16.63
C SER A 55 -51.41 13.34 15.30
N LYS A 56 -51.89 14.08 14.30
CA LYS A 56 -51.20 14.22 13.01
C LYS A 56 -49.87 14.97 13.15
N MET A 57 -49.83 16.04 13.93
CA MET A 57 -48.59 16.77 14.22
C MET A 57 -47.55 15.86 14.87
N ILE A 58 -47.95 15.08 15.87
CA ILE A 58 -47.07 14.12 16.55
C ILE A 58 -46.56 13.08 15.54
N GLU A 59 -47.44 12.51 14.71
CA GLU A 59 -47.06 11.53 13.68
C GLU A 59 -46.02 12.11 12.69
N VAL A 60 -46.26 13.32 12.19
CA VAL A 60 -45.34 13.99 11.24
C VAL A 60 -43.99 14.25 11.91
N THR A 61 -44.00 14.76 13.14
CA THR A 61 -42.78 15.08 13.89
C THR A 61 -41.95 13.82 14.18
N LEU A 62 -42.62 12.73 14.59
CA LEU A 62 -41.98 11.43 14.81
C LEU A 62 -41.41 10.84 13.53
N LYS A 63 -42.15 10.90 12.41
CA LYS A 63 -41.63 10.42 11.11
C LYS A 63 -40.40 11.20 10.68
N GLN A 64 -40.40 12.52 10.86
CA GLN A 64 -39.26 13.37 10.53
C GLN A 64 -38.05 13.08 11.41
N SER A 65 -38.23 12.96 12.73
CA SER A 65 -37.14 12.67 13.66
C SER A 65 -36.52 11.29 13.38
N LEU A 66 -37.34 10.27 13.16
CA LEU A 66 -36.85 8.93 12.79
C LEU A 66 -36.08 8.95 11.47
N LYS A 67 -36.56 9.69 10.46
CA LYS A 67 -35.86 9.84 9.19
C LYS A 67 -34.49 10.52 9.35
N GLN A 68 -34.41 11.54 10.20
CA GLN A 68 -33.14 12.21 10.52
C GLN A 68 -32.18 11.27 11.25
N VAL A 69 -32.66 10.53 12.26
CA VAL A 69 -31.84 9.53 12.97
C VAL A 69 -31.30 8.46 12.02
N LEU A 70 -32.12 7.98 11.09
CA LEU A 70 -31.70 6.98 10.10
C LEU A 70 -30.61 7.54 9.17
N LEU A 71 -30.76 8.79 8.69
CA LEU A 71 -29.72 9.46 7.91
C LEU A 71 -28.42 9.62 8.69
N LEU A 72 -28.49 10.07 9.95
CA LEU A 72 -27.32 10.21 10.81
C LEU A 72 -26.62 8.86 11.03
N LEU A 73 -27.37 7.80 11.33
CA LEU A 73 -26.81 6.44 11.46
C LEU A 73 -26.12 5.98 10.18
N LYS A 74 -26.74 6.20 9.02
CA LYS A 74 -26.15 5.83 7.73
C LYS A 74 -24.83 6.57 7.49
N THR A 75 -24.83 7.90 7.68
CA THR A 75 -23.61 8.70 7.53
C THR A 75 -22.53 8.30 8.52
N PHE A 76 -22.91 7.99 9.77
CA PHE A 76 -21.98 7.51 10.79
C PHE A 76 -21.32 6.20 10.36
N ILE A 77 -22.09 5.22 9.88
CA ILE A 77 -21.55 3.94 9.39
C ILE A 77 -20.58 4.17 8.21
N GLU A 78 -20.96 4.98 7.24
CA GLU A 78 -20.13 5.30 6.07
C GLU A 78 -18.80 5.97 6.48
N VAL A 79 -18.86 6.94 7.40
CA VAL A 79 -17.66 7.61 7.93
C VAL A 79 -16.79 6.63 8.72
N ASN A 80 -17.38 5.75 9.51
CA ASN A 80 -16.64 4.82 10.37
C ASN A 80 -16.01 3.65 9.58
N GLN A 81 -16.49 3.35 8.37
CA GLN A 81 -15.89 2.36 7.47
C GLN A 81 -14.64 2.88 6.72
N LYS A 82 -14.60 4.17 6.38
CA LYS A 82 -13.45 4.80 5.69
C LYS A 82 -12.09 4.58 6.39
N PRO A 83 -11.93 4.81 7.71
CA PRO A 83 -10.65 4.62 8.37
C PRO A 83 -10.19 3.16 8.37
N LYS A 84 -11.12 2.19 8.46
CA LYS A 84 -10.78 0.76 8.38
C LYS A 84 -10.20 0.40 7.00
N GLN A 85 -10.79 0.93 5.93
CA GLN A 85 -10.26 0.74 4.58
C GLN A 85 -8.91 1.41 4.39
N LEU A 86 -8.72 2.62 4.93
CA LEU A 86 -7.43 3.31 4.89
C LEU A 86 -6.35 2.52 5.63
N TYR A 87 -6.65 2.01 6.82
CA TYR A 87 -5.74 1.17 7.59
C TYR A 87 -5.27 -0.06 6.79
N LEU A 88 -6.20 -0.78 6.15
CA LEU A 88 -5.86 -1.94 5.31
C LEU A 88 -4.95 -1.55 4.13
N LYS A 89 -5.22 -0.42 3.47
CA LYS A 89 -4.38 0.09 2.38
C LYS A 89 -2.97 0.46 2.87
N PHE A 90 -2.86 1.15 4.00
CA PHE A 90 -1.56 1.47 4.60
C PHE A 90 -0.78 0.24 5.02
N TYR A 91 -1.46 -0.76 5.60
CA TYR A 91 -0.85 -2.03 5.96
C TYR A 91 -0.32 -2.78 4.73
N GLN A 92 -1.11 -2.86 3.66
CA GLN A 92 -0.68 -3.44 2.39
C GLN A 92 0.52 -2.68 1.80
N LEU A 93 0.49 -1.35 1.81
CA LEU A 93 1.59 -0.51 1.34
C LEU A 93 2.87 -0.76 2.13
N GLY A 94 2.79 -0.84 3.46
CA GLY A 94 3.92 -1.19 4.32
C GLY A 94 4.53 -2.55 3.96
N ASN A 95 3.69 -3.55 3.70
CA ASN A 95 4.14 -4.87 3.26
C ASN A 95 4.84 -4.85 1.89
N TYR A 96 4.35 -4.03 0.93
CA TYR A 96 5.02 -3.85 -0.35
C TYR A 96 6.40 -3.20 -0.20
N TYR A 97 6.50 -2.14 0.60
CA TYR A 97 7.78 -1.50 0.89
C TYR A 97 8.76 -2.46 1.57
N TYR A 98 8.30 -3.22 2.56
CA TYR A 98 9.14 -4.21 3.25
C TYR A 98 9.68 -5.27 2.27
N LYS A 99 8.82 -5.82 1.40
CA LYS A 99 9.24 -6.78 0.36
C LYS A 99 10.24 -6.16 -0.61
N LEU A 100 10.01 -4.92 -1.03
CA LEU A 100 10.89 -4.23 -1.96
C LEU A 100 12.26 -3.97 -1.34
N ILE A 101 12.31 -3.48 -0.10
CA ILE A 101 13.55 -3.25 0.65
C ILE A 101 14.29 -4.57 0.88
N SER A 102 13.60 -5.65 1.25
CA SER A 102 14.19 -6.99 1.41
C SER A 102 14.79 -7.50 0.10
N LEU A 103 14.08 -7.34 -1.03
CA LEU A 103 14.58 -7.71 -2.35
C LEU A 103 15.78 -6.88 -2.77
N LEU A 104 15.75 -5.57 -2.56
CA LEU A 104 16.88 -4.68 -2.83
C LEU A 104 18.08 -5.06 -1.96
N GLY A 105 17.89 -5.20 -0.65
CA GLY A 105 18.93 -5.59 0.30
C GLY A 105 19.61 -6.90 -0.06
N ASN A 106 18.89 -7.85 -0.65
CA ASN A 106 19.45 -9.13 -1.09
C ASN A 106 20.07 -9.08 -2.50
N LYS A 107 19.52 -8.30 -3.44
CA LYS A 107 19.96 -8.26 -4.85
C LYS A 107 21.12 -7.28 -5.10
N LEU A 108 21.12 -6.11 -4.45
CA LEU A 108 22.19 -5.10 -4.59
C LEU A 108 23.59 -5.63 -4.26
N PRO A 109 23.83 -6.29 -3.11
CA PRO A 109 25.17 -6.79 -2.78
C PRO A 109 25.61 -7.87 -3.76
N LYS A 110 24.71 -8.75 -4.21
CA LYS A 110 25.00 -9.77 -5.22
C LYS A 110 25.40 -9.13 -6.56
N TYR A 111 24.68 -8.12 -7.00
CA TYR A 111 25.01 -7.38 -8.21
C TYR A 111 26.38 -6.68 -8.11
N LYS A 112 26.67 -6.04 -6.97
CA LYS A 112 27.98 -5.42 -6.73
C LYS A 112 29.11 -6.46 -6.74
N GLN A 113 28.88 -7.62 -6.13
CA GLN A 113 29.85 -8.71 -6.12
C GLN A 113 30.10 -9.27 -7.54
N THR A 114 29.06 -9.49 -8.34
CA THR A 114 29.24 -9.97 -9.72
C THR A 114 29.95 -8.95 -10.60
N GLN A 115 29.65 -7.66 -10.43
CA GLN A 115 30.32 -6.58 -11.15
C GLN A 115 31.81 -6.49 -10.79
N LEU A 116 32.16 -6.60 -9.50
CA LEU A 116 33.54 -6.65 -9.04
C LEU A 116 34.27 -7.88 -9.60
N ASN A 117 33.67 -9.08 -9.48
CA ASN A 117 34.27 -10.32 -9.99
C ASN A 117 34.55 -10.23 -11.50
N ASN A 118 33.60 -9.74 -12.30
CA ASN A 118 33.80 -9.57 -13.73
C ASN A 118 34.92 -8.58 -14.07
N ASN A 119 35.03 -7.48 -13.33
CA ASN A 119 36.10 -6.50 -13.54
C ASN A 119 37.47 -7.05 -13.17
N TYR A 120 37.58 -7.75 -12.02
CA TYR A 120 38.83 -8.39 -11.60
C TYR A 120 39.26 -9.50 -12.56
N GLN A 121 38.33 -10.34 -13.00
CA GLN A 121 38.62 -11.42 -13.95
C GLN A 121 39.14 -10.86 -15.28
N LYS A 122 38.52 -9.80 -15.82
CA LYS A 122 39.00 -9.13 -17.05
C LYS A 122 40.41 -8.56 -16.87
N ARG A 123 40.68 -7.90 -15.73
CA ARG A 123 42.01 -7.36 -15.41
C ARG A 123 43.06 -8.46 -15.28
N LEU A 124 42.74 -9.56 -14.61
CA LEU A 124 43.64 -10.70 -14.46
C LEU A 124 43.98 -11.34 -15.82
N VAL A 125 42.98 -11.54 -16.68
CA VAL A 125 43.20 -12.07 -18.04
C VAL A 125 44.09 -11.13 -18.85
N PHE A 126 43.89 -9.81 -18.74
CA PHE A 126 44.74 -8.83 -19.40
C PHE A 126 46.18 -8.88 -18.88
N LEU A 127 46.38 -8.89 -17.56
CA LEU A 127 47.71 -8.98 -16.94
C LEU A 127 48.45 -10.25 -17.39
N ASN A 128 47.78 -11.40 -17.37
CA ASN A 128 48.37 -12.66 -17.84
C ASN A 128 48.80 -12.58 -19.31
N ARG A 129 47.99 -11.95 -20.18
CA ARG A 129 48.38 -11.72 -21.59
C ARG A 129 49.60 -10.82 -21.71
N VAL A 130 49.66 -9.74 -20.93
CA VAL A 130 50.82 -8.83 -20.92
C VAL A 130 52.06 -9.59 -20.45
N GLU A 131 51.97 -10.34 -19.36
CA GLU A 131 53.06 -11.16 -18.82
C GLU A 131 53.59 -12.17 -19.84
N GLN A 132 52.71 -12.88 -20.55
CA GLN A 132 53.13 -13.80 -21.61
C GLN A 132 53.87 -13.09 -22.75
N GLN A 133 53.42 -11.89 -23.14
CA GLN A 133 54.08 -11.12 -24.19
C GLN A 133 55.42 -10.54 -23.73
N THR A 134 55.52 -10.08 -22.48
CA THR A 134 56.79 -9.58 -21.93
C THR A 134 57.81 -10.70 -21.81
N ILE A 135 57.42 -11.91 -21.38
CA ILE A 135 58.30 -13.08 -21.34
C ILE A 135 58.84 -13.39 -22.75
N LYS A 136 57.97 -13.42 -23.76
CA LYS A 136 58.38 -13.64 -25.17
C LYS A 136 59.36 -12.57 -25.66
N LEU A 137 59.06 -11.31 -25.38
CA LEU A 137 59.94 -10.19 -25.74
C LEU A 137 61.31 -10.31 -25.06
N LEU A 138 61.32 -10.63 -23.77
CA LEU A 138 62.54 -10.77 -22.97
C LEU A 138 63.40 -11.92 -23.50
N ALA A 139 62.80 -13.07 -23.79
CA ALA A 139 63.49 -14.20 -24.43
C ALA A 139 64.10 -13.80 -25.78
N LEU A 140 63.36 -13.06 -26.61
CA LEU A 140 63.85 -12.59 -27.92
C LEU A 140 65.02 -11.61 -27.78
N ILE A 141 64.98 -10.71 -26.78
CA ILE A 141 66.08 -9.79 -26.47
C ILE A 141 67.34 -10.58 -26.04
N ILE A 142 67.19 -11.60 -25.19
CA ILE A 142 68.30 -12.45 -24.75
C ILE A 142 68.93 -13.16 -25.95
N ILE A 143 68.13 -13.82 -26.80
CA ILE A 143 68.63 -14.53 -27.99
C ILE A 143 69.35 -13.56 -28.93
N LYS A 144 68.82 -12.35 -29.14
CA LYS A 144 69.45 -11.35 -30.01
C LYS A 144 70.77 -10.83 -29.42
N LYS A 145 70.88 -10.66 -28.11
CA LYS A 145 72.15 -10.30 -27.46
C LYS A 145 73.18 -11.43 -27.53
N LEU A 146 72.77 -12.66 -27.25
CA LEU A 146 73.64 -13.83 -27.33
C LEU A 146 74.16 -14.06 -28.75
N SER A 147 73.29 -14.00 -29.77
CA SER A 147 73.70 -14.13 -31.16
C SER A 147 74.69 -13.04 -31.59
N LYS A 148 74.52 -11.79 -31.11
CA LYS A 148 75.48 -10.71 -31.35
C LYS A 148 76.84 -11.00 -30.71
N LEU A 149 76.86 -11.49 -29.46
CA LEU A 149 78.10 -11.88 -28.77
C LEU A 149 78.80 -13.03 -29.51
N ILE A 150 78.05 -14.04 -29.97
CA ILE A 150 78.60 -15.15 -30.74
C ILE A 150 79.22 -14.65 -32.05
N LYS A 151 78.51 -13.79 -32.81
CA LYS A 151 79.03 -13.21 -34.06
C LYS A 151 80.29 -12.38 -33.82
N LEU A 152 80.32 -11.56 -32.76
CA LEU A 152 81.51 -10.79 -32.39
C LEU A 152 82.69 -11.71 -32.05
N ASN A 153 82.45 -12.74 -31.23
CA ASN A 153 83.49 -13.70 -30.85
C ASN A 153 84.02 -14.48 -32.07
N GLN A 154 83.14 -14.84 -33.00
CA GLN A 154 83.52 -15.48 -34.27
C GLN A 154 84.35 -14.53 -35.14
N PHE A 155 83.98 -13.25 -35.22
CA PHE A 155 84.75 -12.24 -35.95
C PHE A 155 86.17 -12.10 -35.36
N TYR A 156 86.31 -11.85 -34.05
CA TYR A 156 87.63 -11.71 -33.42
C TYR A 156 88.52 -12.95 -33.53
N SER A 157 87.93 -14.15 -33.49
CA SER A 157 88.69 -15.40 -33.64
C SER A 157 89.06 -15.73 -35.09
N MET A 158 88.15 -15.56 -36.05
CA MET A 158 88.35 -16.01 -37.43
C MET A 158 88.95 -14.94 -38.36
N THR A 159 88.51 -13.68 -38.27
CA THR A 159 88.96 -12.63 -39.19
C THR A 159 90.17 -11.88 -38.65
N LEU A 160 90.13 -11.46 -37.38
CA LEU A 160 91.22 -10.67 -36.77
C LEU A 160 92.36 -11.53 -36.18
N LYS A 161 92.12 -12.82 -35.92
CA LYS A 161 93.13 -13.79 -35.43
C LYS A 161 93.95 -13.29 -34.23
N THR A 162 93.33 -12.55 -33.33
CA THR A 162 93.99 -12.07 -32.11
C THR A 162 94.39 -13.26 -31.22
N ASN A 163 95.65 -13.31 -30.77
CA ASN A 163 96.22 -14.46 -30.05
C ASN A 163 95.39 -14.90 -28.83
N TYR A 164 94.86 -13.94 -28.06
CA TYR A 164 94.00 -14.22 -26.90
C TYR A 164 92.74 -15.02 -27.26
N PHE A 165 92.03 -14.60 -28.31
CA PHE A 165 90.78 -15.26 -28.73
C PHE A 165 91.02 -16.61 -29.41
N LEU A 166 92.16 -16.79 -30.09
CA LEU A 166 92.54 -18.08 -30.66
C LEU A 166 92.86 -19.12 -29.58
N CYS A 167 93.64 -18.74 -28.56
CA CYS A 167 93.95 -19.62 -27.42
C CYS A 167 92.69 -20.01 -26.64
N THR A 168 91.80 -19.06 -26.37
CA THR A 168 90.54 -19.38 -25.68
C THR A 168 89.63 -20.28 -26.51
N ASN A 169 89.62 -20.14 -27.84
CA ASN A 169 88.81 -21.00 -28.71
C ASN A 169 89.38 -22.44 -28.81
N SER A 170 90.71 -22.59 -28.86
CA SER A 170 91.34 -23.93 -28.88
C SER A 170 91.18 -24.66 -27.55
N ILE A 171 91.24 -23.95 -26.41
CA ILE A 171 90.93 -24.51 -25.09
C ILE A 171 89.47 -24.99 -25.03
N LYS A 172 88.51 -24.15 -25.46
CA LYS A 172 87.08 -24.52 -25.51
C LYS A 172 86.81 -25.72 -26.40
N GLN A 173 87.43 -25.79 -27.58
CA GLN A 173 87.30 -26.95 -28.47
C GLN A 173 87.84 -28.22 -27.81
N ARG A 174 88.96 -28.13 -27.09
CA ARG A 174 89.53 -29.27 -26.36
C ARG A 174 88.61 -29.75 -25.23
N GLU A 175 88.01 -28.82 -24.49
CA GLU A 175 87.02 -29.15 -23.45
C GLU A 175 85.76 -29.79 -24.06
N TYR A 176 85.26 -29.28 -25.18
CA TYR A 176 84.12 -29.86 -25.90
C TYR A 176 84.40 -31.27 -26.41
N ILE A 177 85.58 -31.51 -26.98
CA ILE A 177 85.99 -32.84 -27.45
C ILE A 177 86.05 -33.82 -26.26
N ASN A 178 86.57 -33.39 -25.12
CA ASN A 178 86.62 -34.21 -23.91
C ASN A 178 85.22 -34.51 -23.34
N LEU A 179 84.24 -33.62 -23.52
CA LEU A 179 82.86 -33.85 -23.09
C LEU A 179 82.11 -34.86 -24.00
N VAL A 180 82.40 -34.87 -25.30
CA VAL A 180 81.71 -35.73 -26.29
C VAL A 180 82.39 -37.09 -26.43
N TYR A 181 83.71 -37.15 -26.38
CA TYR A 181 84.49 -38.37 -26.33
C TYR A 181 85.20 -38.45 -24.97
N PRO A 182 84.53 -38.96 -23.93
CA PRO A 182 85.24 -39.30 -22.71
C PRO A 182 86.22 -40.42 -23.09
N LYS A 183 87.53 -40.17 -22.97
CA LYS A 183 88.53 -41.21 -23.16
C LYS A 183 88.14 -42.40 -22.27
N PHE A 184 87.83 -43.54 -22.89
CA PHE A 184 87.65 -44.81 -22.20
C PHE A 184 88.89 -45.03 -21.33
N LYS A 185 88.68 -45.00 -20.02
CA LYS A 185 89.61 -45.46 -18.99
C LYS A 185 88.98 -46.70 -18.38
#